data_AF-A0A3B9FYN8-F1
#
_entry.id   AF-A0A3B9FYN8-F1
#
_cell.length_a   1.000
_cell.length_b   1.000
_cell.length_c   1.000
_cell.angle_alpha   90.00
_cell.angle_beta   90.00
_cell.angle_gamma   90.00
#
_symmetry.space_group_name_H-M   'P 1'
#
loop_
_entity.id
_entity.type
_entity.pdbx_description
1 polymer ?
#
loop_
_entity_poly.entity_id
_entity_poly.type
_entity_poly.pdbx_seq_one_letter_code
_entity_poly.pdbx_strand_id
1 'polypeptide(L)'
;MSRLNELDRFPEFTVNTAFRTDVRLNVLLAGKRTVLRVLRYAGCPTCRIDMRVLADAYAEFEKRNAQIIVVMQSDQEHLQAVLNEEPLPFEIISDTDEVLYRTLAIPAAENKEELRGSDLTKFQAKRKAAEDAGYAHGDFEGNELQLPAMFIIEPDGLVSYAHYARSVADMPMAEETLRILDETEDLSCRMKEGDRIPDFIVDTQNGHYEHFHDMLKGKTVLWVLRYIGCTVCRYDVHMIQKRYEEFAARNAKVVVVMQSDTAHLLNDLKQSDTVLPFEIIADPGQNIYRRLGINAAGSKEELLGTGAEQLKQKGAAARGAGFAHGDYEGNELQLPALFILDDQGTVLYSHYAEHLMDMPDVDGVLALLETLKPVS
;
A
#
# COMPACT_ATOMS: atom_id res chain seq x y z
N MET A 1 -4.40 19.56 -3.58
CA MET A 1 -3.92 18.16 -3.69
C MET A 1 -2.60 18.08 -2.92
N SER A 2 -2.32 16.95 -2.28
CA SER A 2 -1.14 16.76 -1.42
C SER A 2 -0.14 15.81 -2.07
N ARG A 3 1.10 15.84 -1.60
CA ARG A 3 2.08 14.80 -1.94
C ARG A 3 1.54 13.44 -1.48
N LEU A 4 1.84 12.40 -2.25
CA LEU A 4 1.63 11.02 -1.87
C LEU A 4 2.76 10.57 -0.93
N ASN A 5 2.40 9.79 0.07
CA ASN A 5 3.31 9.12 0.98
C ASN A 5 3.17 7.60 0.81
N GLU A 6 4.03 6.85 1.48
CA GLU A 6 3.87 5.41 1.60
C GLU A 6 2.48 5.06 2.16
N LEU A 7 1.89 3.99 1.63
CA LEU A 7 0.53 3.50 1.89
C LEU A 7 -0.60 4.38 1.31
N ASP A 8 -0.34 5.53 0.69
CA ASP A 8 -1.38 6.26 -0.03
C ASP A 8 -1.80 5.49 -1.30
N ARG A 9 -3.07 5.63 -1.69
CA ARG A 9 -3.55 5.13 -3.00
C ARG A 9 -3.11 6.10 -4.08
N PHE A 10 -2.49 5.59 -5.13
CA PHE A 10 -2.20 6.39 -6.31
C PHE A 10 -3.53 6.81 -6.97
N PRO A 11 -3.74 8.09 -7.33
CA PRO A 11 -5.00 8.54 -7.89
C PRO A 11 -5.32 7.83 -9.21
N GLU A 12 -6.59 7.50 -9.43
CA GLU A 12 -7.04 6.93 -10.71
C GLU A 12 -7.01 8.01 -11.81
N PHE A 13 -6.32 7.72 -12.92
CA PHE A 13 -6.26 8.59 -14.09
C PHE A 13 -6.70 7.84 -15.35
N THR A 14 -7.18 8.61 -16.32
CA THR A 14 -7.27 8.20 -17.72
C THR A 14 -6.27 9.03 -18.49
N VAL A 15 -5.30 8.38 -19.15
CA VAL A 15 -4.14 9.04 -19.76
C VAL A 15 -3.96 8.61 -21.21
N ASN A 16 -3.27 9.45 -21.96
CA ASN A 16 -2.72 9.08 -23.26
C ASN A 16 -1.29 8.59 -23.06
N THR A 17 -0.91 7.54 -23.79
CA THR A 17 0.49 7.11 -23.93
C THR A 17 1.00 7.53 -25.30
N ALA A 18 2.26 7.25 -25.63
CA ALA A 18 2.77 7.47 -26.98
C ALA A 18 1.93 6.76 -28.07
N PHE A 19 1.35 5.58 -27.81
CA PHE A 19 0.67 4.79 -28.85
C PHE A 19 -0.81 4.49 -28.57
N ARG A 20 -1.34 4.93 -27.43
CA ARG A 20 -2.71 4.62 -27.00
C ARG A 20 -3.37 5.85 -26.41
N THR A 21 -4.67 5.98 -26.61
CA THR A 21 -5.49 7.04 -26.03
C THR A 21 -6.44 6.50 -24.98
N ASP A 22 -6.82 7.36 -24.03
CA ASP A 22 -7.84 7.09 -23.01
C ASP A 22 -7.64 5.79 -22.21
N VAL A 23 -6.39 5.52 -21.81
CA VAL A 23 -6.04 4.33 -21.04
C VAL A 23 -6.15 4.63 -19.55
N ARG A 24 -6.94 3.83 -18.83
CA ARG A 24 -6.97 3.91 -17.36
C ARG A 24 -5.66 3.44 -16.75
N LEU A 25 -5.20 4.09 -15.69
CA LEU A 25 -3.94 3.76 -15.03
C LEU A 25 -3.89 2.30 -14.57
N ASN A 26 -4.95 1.76 -13.98
CA ASN A 26 -4.99 0.36 -13.56
C ASN A 26 -4.78 -0.65 -14.72
N VAL A 27 -5.15 -0.28 -15.95
CA VAL A 27 -4.86 -1.07 -17.15
C VAL A 27 -3.37 -0.99 -17.50
N LEU A 28 -2.73 0.16 -17.30
CA LEU A 28 -1.28 0.32 -17.48
C LEU A 28 -0.46 -0.40 -16.40
N LEU A 29 -0.93 -0.40 -15.15
CA LEU A 29 -0.29 -1.15 -14.06
C LEU A 29 -0.29 -2.66 -14.35
N ALA A 30 -1.27 -3.17 -15.11
CA ALA A 30 -1.29 -4.54 -15.64
C ALA A 30 -1.00 -5.64 -14.60
N GLY A 31 -1.39 -5.40 -13.33
CA GLY A 31 -1.15 -6.32 -12.22
C GLY A 31 0.33 -6.47 -11.82
N LYS A 32 1.21 -5.56 -12.25
CA LYS A 32 2.64 -5.54 -11.95
C LYS A 32 3.01 -4.44 -10.98
N ARG A 33 4.02 -4.70 -10.16
CA ARG A 33 4.71 -3.67 -9.39
C ARG A 33 5.36 -2.68 -10.36
N THR A 34 5.04 -1.41 -10.23
CA THR A 34 5.32 -0.41 -11.27
C THR A 34 6.18 0.72 -10.72
N VAL A 35 7.34 0.91 -11.32
CA VAL A 35 8.20 2.07 -11.09
C VAL A 35 7.72 3.19 -12.02
N LEU A 36 6.94 4.14 -11.48
CA LEU A 36 6.50 5.32 -12.21
C LEU A 36 7.58 6.41 -12.13
N ARG A 37 7.99 6.94 -13.29
CA ARG A 37 8.98 8.00 -13.43
C ARG A 37 8.33 9.24 -14.02
N VAL A 38 8.17 10.29 -13.22
CA VAL A 38 7.68 11.57 -13.72
C VAL A 38 8.88 12.44 -14.07
N LEU A 39 9.06 12.72 -15.35
CA LEU A 39 10.19 13.47 -15.90
C LEU A 39 9.70 14.76 -16.59
N ARG A 40 10.61 15.56 -17.16
CA ARG A 40 10.25 16.86 -17.75
C ARG A 40 9.59 16.73 -19.11
N TYR A 41 10.37 16.49 -20.16
CA TYR A 41 9.91 16.41 -21.54
C TYR A 41 10.96 15.69 -22.39
N ALA A 42 10.55 15.20 -23.56
CA ALA A 42 11.34 14.33 -24.43
C ALA A 42 12.53 15.05 -25.07
N GLY A 43 12.41 16.35 -25.36
CA GLY A 43 13.50 17.20 -25.83
C GLY A 43 14.64 17.43 -24.82
N CYS A 44 14.47 17.02 -23.56
CA CYS A 44 15.46 17.20 -22.51
C CYS A 44 16.55 16.10 -22.51
N PRO A 45 17.84 16.42 -22.77
CA PRO A 45 18.90 15.40 -22.89
C PRO A 45 19.12 14.57 -21.62
N THR A 46 19.04 15.20 -20.44
CA THR A 46 19.24 14.50 -19.17
C THR A 46 18.06 13.56 -18.86
N CYS A 47 16.85 13.89 -19.31
CA CYS A 47 15.69 13.01 -19.16
C CYS A 47 15.75 11.82 -20.13
N ARG A 48 16.29 12.01 -21.34
CA ARG A 48 16.60 10.90 -22.25
C ARG A 48 17.61 9.92 -21.66
N ILE A 49 18.61 10.42 -20.93
CA ILE A 49 19.53 9.55 -20.19
C ILE A 49 18.82 8.74 -19.11
N ASP A 50 17.91 9.34 -18.33
CA ASP A 50 17.11 8.59 -17.35
C ASP A 50 16.35 7.44 -18.00
N MET A 51 15.69 7.69 -19.14
CA MET A 51 14.96 6.65 -19.87
C MET A 51 15.90 5.56 -20.40
N ARG A 52 17.02 5.94 -21.01
CA ARG A 52 17.97 4.99 -21.59
C ARG A 52 18.59 4.07 -20.55
N VAL A 53 19.06 4.59 -19.41
CA VAL A 53 19.67 3.73 -18.37
C VAL A 53 18.66 2.77 -17.76
N LEU A 54 17.39 3.17 -17.66
CA LEU A 54 16.31 2.31 -17.22
C LEU A 54 15.97 1.23 -18.26
N ALA A 55 16.02 1.57 -19.55
CA ALA A 55 15.82 0.63 -20.65
C ALA A 55 16.95 -0.41 -20.71
N ASP A 56 18.20 0.02 -20.58
CA ASP A 56 19.37 -0.87 -20.56
C ASP A 56 19.31 -1.89 -19.41
N ALA A 57 18.71 -1.49 -18.28
CA ALA A 57 18.53 -2.33 -17.10
C ALA A 57 17.17 -3.05 -17.03
N TYR A 58 16.29 -2.90 -18.03
CA TYR A 58 14.87 -3.29 -17.91
C TYR A 58 14.67 -4.76 -17.58
N ALA A 59 15.51 -5.65 -18.12
CA ALA A 59 15.45 -7.09 -17.82
C ALA A 59 15.63 -7.40 -16.32
N GLU A 60 16.34 -6.57 -15.55
CA GLU A 60 16.48 -6.74 -14.10
C GLU A 60 15.21 -6.35 -13.33
N PHE A 61 14.42 -5.41 -13.86
CA PHE A 61 13.10 -5.08 -13.32
C PHE A 61 12.11 -6.23 -13.59
N GLU A 62 12.14 -6.79 -14.80
CA GLU A 62 11.25 -7.91 -15.16
C GLU A 62 11.50 -9.15 -14.30
N LYS A 63 12.77 -9.45 -13.95
CA LYS A 63 13.11 -10.53 -13.00
C LYS A 63 12.48 -10.36 -11.62
N ARG A 64 12.15 -9.13 -11.23
CA ARG A 64 11.47 -8.78 -9.97
C ARG A 64 9.95 -8.66 -10.14
N ASN A 65 9.41 -9.14 -11.26
CA ASN A 65 8.02 -8.93 -11.64
C ASN A 65 7.60 -7.45 -11.64
N ALA A 66 8.56 -6.56 -11.91
CA ALA A 66 8.34 -5.13 -11.96
C ALA A 66 8.35 -4.61 -13.40
N GLN A 67 7.68 -3.48 -13.62
CA GLN A 67 7.71 -2.73 -14.87
C GLN A 67 8.04 -1.26 -14.61
N ILE A 68 8.30 -0.53 -15.69
CA ILE A 68 8.55 0.91 -15.66
C ILE A 68 7.45 1.59 -16.46
N ILE A 69 7.00 2.76 -16.01
CA ILE A 69 6.18 3.68 -16.79
C ILE A 69 6.77 5.06 -16.62
N VAL A 70 6.90 5.81 -17.71
CA VAL A 70 7.43 7.18 -17.69
C VAL A 70 6.31 8.18 -18.00
N VAL A 71 6.30 9.34 -17.35
CA VAL A 71 5.40 10.46 -17.62
C VAL A 71 6.23 11.63 -18.14
N MET A 72 5.78 12.23 -19.25
CA MET A 72 6.41 13.37 -19.90
C MET A 72 5.37 14.45 -20.22
N GLN A 73 5.80 15.72 -20.22
CA GLN A 73 4.99 16.85 -20.67
C GLN A 73 4.89 16.95 -22.20
N SER A 74 5.54 16.04 -22.93
CA SER A 74 5.54 16.02 -24.39
C SER A 74 4.23 15.46 -24.93
N ASP A 75 3.80 15.98 -26.08
CA ASP A 75 2.64 15.46 -26.78
C ASP A 75 2.89 14.07 -27.38
N GLN A 76 1.80 13.41 -27.78
CA GLN A 76 1.84 12.05 -28.30
C GLN A 76 2.66 11.93 -29.60
N GLU A 77 2.61 12.92 -30.49
CA GLU A 77 3.31 12.90 -31.77
C GLU A 77 4.83 12.96 -31.57
N HIS A 78 5.29 13.85 -30.69
CA HIS A 78 6.70 13.96 -30.34
C HIS A 78 7.21 12.70 -29.61
N LEU A 79 6.44 12.14 -28.68
CA LEU A 79 6.80 10.89 -28.02
C LEU A 79 6.90 9.72 -29.01
N GLN A 80 6.00 9.63 -29.99
CA GLN A 80 6.09 8.63 -31.05
C GLN A 80 7.35 8.81 -31.89
N ALA A 81 7.70 10.04 -32.27
CA ALA A 81 8.92 10.32 -33.02
C ALA A 81 10.17 9.84 -32.25
N VAL A 82 10.26 10.18 -30.96
CA VAL A 82 11.38 9.74 -30.10
C VAL A 82 11.45 8.22 -29.98
N LEU A 83 10.30 7.55 -29.78
CA LEU A 83 10.25 6.09 -29.65
C LEU A 83 10.48 5.33 -30.97
N ASN A 84 10.20 5.97 -32.12
CA ASN A 84 10.52 5.40 -33.43
C ASN A 84 12.03 5.47 -33.72
N GLU A 85 12.71 6.51 -33.26
CA GLU A 85 14.17 6.63 -33.34
C GLU A 85 14.89 5.74 -32.33
N GLU A 86 14.37 5.67 -31.10
CA GLU A 86 14.95 4.95 -29.98
C GLU A 86 13.85 4.16 -29.25
N PRO A 87 13.57 2.92 -29.68
CA PRO A 87 12.55 2.09 -29.04
C PRO A 87 12.91 1.79 -27.58
N LEU A 88 11.98 2.04 -26.67
CA LEU A 88 12.12 1.76 -25.23
C LEU A 88 11.16 0.64 -24.82
N PRO A 89 11.55 -0.22 -23.85
CA PRO A 89 10.80 -1.43 -23.48
C PRO A 89 9.63 -1.15 -22.51
N PHE A 90 9.21 0.11 -22.36
CA PHE A 90 8.19 0.53 -21.41
C PHE A 90 7.27 1.62 -21.98
N GLU A 91 6.10 1.78 -21.35
CA GLU A 91 5.11 2.80 -21.72
C GLU A 91 5.56 4.21 -21.33
N ILE A 92 5.25 5.19 -22.18
CA ILE A 92 5.43 6.61 -21.89
C ILE A 92 4.10 7.33 -21.99
N ILE A 93 3.65 7.89 -20.88
CA ILE A 93 2.47 8.73 -20.74
C ILE A 93 2.77 10.13 -21.27
N SER A 94 1.88 10.62 -22.13
CA SER A 94 1.81 12.01 -22.58
C SER A 94 0.88 12.78 -21.64
N ASP A 95 1.43 13.71 -20.88
CA ASP A 95 0.70 14.58 -19.95
C ASP A 95 0.98 16.05 -20.26
N THR A 96 0.66 16.47 -21.49
CA THR A 96 0.90 17.82 -22.02
C THR A 96 0.21 18.92 -21.19
N ASP A 97 -0.94 18.62 -20.59
CA ASP A 97 -1.65 19.55 -19.73
C ASP A 97 -1.14 19.55 -18.28
N GLU A 98 -0.08 18.81 -17.97
CA GLU A 98 0.55 18.69 -16.65
C GLU A 98 -0.43 18.26 -15.53
N VAL A 99 -1.41 17.42 -15.86
CA VAL A 99 -2.45 16.99 -14.91
C VAL A 99 -1.85 16.14 -13.81
N LEU A 100 -1.01 15.14 -14.15
CA LEU A 100 -0.37 14.29 -13.15
C LEU A 100 0.59 15.11 -12.27
N TYR A 101 1.35 16.04 -12.84
CA TYR A 101 2.29 16.87 -12.09
C TYR A 101 1.59 17.68 -11.01
N ARG A 102 0.50 18.38 -11.37
CA ARG A 102 -0.30 19.15 -10.42
C ARG A 102 -1.01 18.26 -9.42
N THR A 103 -1.56 17.13 -9.86
CA THR A 103 -2.30 16.23 -8.96
C THR A 103 -1.42 15.58 -7.92
N LEU A 104 -0.21 15.17 -8.32
CA LEU A 104 0.78 14.56 -7.43
C LEU A 104 1.55 15.61 -6.61
N ALA A 105 1.26 16.91 -6.80
CA ALA A 105 1.94 18.03 -6.15
C ALA A 105 3.46 18.01 -6.36
N ILE A 106 3.92 17.68 -7.57
CA ILE A 106 5.33 17.67 -7.95
C ILE A 106 5.73 19.12 -8.27
N PRO A 107 6.62 19.75 -7.48
CA PRO A 107 6.93 21.16 -7.64
C PRO A 107 7.78 21.44 -8.88
N ALA A 108 7.77 22.69 -9.32
CA ALA A 108 8.80 23.21 -10.19
C ALA A 108 9.91 23.85 -9.34
N ALA A 109 11.14 23.83 -9.84
CA ALA A 109 12.22 24.62 -9.30
C ALA A 109 11.96 26.12 -9.53
N GLU A 110 12.44 26.98 -8.63
CA GLU A 110 12.32 28.43 -8.77
C GLU A 110 13.19 28.96 -9.91
N ASN A 111 14.30 28.27 -10.21
CA ASN A 111 15.26 28.67 -11.24
C ASN A 111 16.14 27.49 -11.71
N LYS A 112 16.98 27.75 -12.72
CA LYS A 112 17.87 26.73 -13.31
C LYS A 112 18.97 26.25 -12.35
N GLU A 113 19.35 27.04 -11.35
CA GLU A 113 20.35 26.63 -10.35
C GLU A 113 19.77 25.59 -9.40
N GLU A 114 18.55 25.80 -8.92
CA GLU A 114 17.83 24.82 -8.11
C GLU A 114 17.53 23.55 -8.91
N LEU A 115 17.04 23.69 -10.15
CA LEU A 115 16.79 22.55 -11.05
C LEU A 115 18.04 21.67 -11.23
N ARG A 116 19.21 22.30 -11.29
CA ARG A 116 20.51 21.63 -11.41
C ARG A 116 20.91 20.93 -10.11
N GLY A 117 20.54 21.49 -8.96
CA GLY A 117 20.84 20.97 -7.62
C GLY A 117 22.26 21.29 -7.15
N SER A 118 22.57 20.94 -5.91
CA SER A 118 23.90 21.16 -5.32
C SER A 118 24.92 20.08 -5.67
N ASP A 119 24.47 18.87 -6.06
CA ASP A 119 25.35 17.77 -6.47
C ASP A 119 25.87 17.96 -7.91
N LEU A 120 26.90 18.80 -8.03
CA LEU A 120 27.53 19.13 -9.32
C LEU A 120 28.10 17.88 -10.00
N THR A 121 28.61 16.94 -9.23
CA THR A 121 29.27 15.73 -9.74
C THR A 121 28.27 14.84 -10.46
N LYS A 122 27.14 14.52 -9.80
CA LYS A 122 26.06 13.74 -10.44
C LYS A 122 25.49 14.46 -11.66
N PHE A 123 25.26 15.76 -11.55
CA PHE A 123 24.73 16.55 -12.67
C PHE A 123 25.69 16.54 -13.88
N GLN A 124 26.99 16.78 -13.66
CA GLN A 124 28.00 16.77 -14.72
C GLN A 124 28.16 15.39 -15.35
N ALA A 125 28.15 14.33 -14.55
CA ALA A 125 28.19 12.96 -15.06
C ALA A 125 26.98 12.66 -15.98
N LYS A 126 25.79 13.07 -15.56
CA LYS A 126 24.56 12.90 -16.35
C LYS A 126 24.55 13.74 -17.63
N ARG A 127 25.06 14.97 -17.58
CA ARG A 127 25.24 15.81 -18.78
C ARG A 127 26.26 15.20 -19.75
N LYS A 128 27.39 14.74 -19.23
CA LYS A 128 28.41 14.06 -20.04
C LYS A 128 27.84 12.80 -20.70
N ALA A 129 27.06 11.99 -19.97
CA ALA A 129 26.40 10.83 -20.55
C ALA A 129 25.45 11.21 -21.69
N ALA A 130 24.72 12.32 -21.57
CA ALA A 130 23.85 12.83 -22.63
C ALA A 130 24.65 13.26 -23.87
N GLU A 131 25.78 13.94 -23.68
CA GLU A 131 26.69 14.34 -24.75
C GLU A 131 27.31 13.13 -25.45
N ASP A 132 27.82 12.15 -24.68
CA ASP A 132 28.42 10.93 -25.21
C ASP A 132 27.38 10.06 -25.95
N ALA A 133 26.10 10.14 -25.57
CA ALA A 133 24.97 9.51 -26.25
C ALA A 133 24.49 10.28 -27.49
N GLY A 134 25.01 11.48 -27.74
CA GLY A 134 24.61 12.33 -28.87
C GLY A 134 23.26 13.03 -28.69
N TYR A 135 22.73 13.12 -27.46
CA TYR A 135 21.47 13.81 -27.21
C TYR A 135 21.68 15.33 -27.21
N ALA A 136 21.20 15.98 -28.27
CA ALA A 136 21.05 17.43 -28.33
C ALA A 136 19.76 17.86 -27.62
N HIS A 137 19.75 19.10 -27.12
CA HIS A 137 18.53 19.70 -26.58
C HIS A 137 17.57 20.02 -27.74
N GLY A 138 16.35 19.49 -27.65
CA GLY A 138 15.28 19.66 -28.64
C GLY A 138 14.31 20.80 -28.27
N ASP A 139 13.07 20.70 -28.74
CA ASP A 139 12.06 21.71 -28.39
C ASP A 139 11.74 21.70 -26.89
N PHE A 140 11.42 22.89 -26.38
CA PHE A 140 10.97 23.06 -25.00
C PHE A 140 9.46 22.79 -24.93
N GLU A 141 9.04 21.96 -23.97
CA GLU A 141 7.65 21.55 -23.81
C GLU A 141 7.25 21.62 -22.34
N GLY A 142 6.01 22.05 -22.09
CA GLY A 142 5.49 22.27 -20.73
C GLY A 142 6.37 23.21 -19.91
N ASN A 143 6.48 22.91 -18.63
CA ASN A 143 7.30 23.63 -17.66
C ASN A 143 8.75 23.16 -17.66
N GLU A 144 9.66 24.05 -18.10
CA GLU A 144 11.09 23.76 -18.18
C GLU A 144 11.77 23.46 -16.83
N LEU A 145 11.22 24.06 -15.77
CA LEU A 145 11.74 23.98 -14.41
C LEU A 145 11.10 22.86 -13.59
N GLN A 146 10.25 22.04 -14.21
CA GLN A 146 9.56 20.95 -13.54
C GLN A 146 10.55 19.98 -12.89
N LEU A 147 10.43 19.74 -11.58
CA LEU A 147 11.24 18.74 -10.90
C LEU A 147 10.67 17.34 -11.15
N PRO A 148 11.54 16.31 -11.22
CA PRO A 148 11.09 14.94 -11.42
C PRO A 148 10.62 14.28 -10.12
N ALA A 149 9.91 13.16 -10.26
CA ALA A 149 9.54 12.30 -9.14
C ALA A 149 9.59 10.82 -9.52
N MET A 150 9.69 9.98 -8.50
CA MET A 150 9.63 8.53 -8.61
C MET A 150 8.57 7.99 -7.65
N PHE A 151 7.79 7.02 -8.12
CA PHE A 151 6.91 6.23 -7.26
C PHE A 151 7.13 4.74 -7.53
N ILE A 152 6.99 3.91 -6.50
CA ILE A 152 6.72 2.47 -6.67
C ILE A 152 5.26 2.26 -6.31
N ILE A 153 4.51 1.77 -7.29
CA ILE A 153 3.07 1.55 -7.23
C ILE A 153 2.84 0.05 -7.31
N GLU A 154 2.17 -0.50 -6.32
CA GLU A 154 1.80 -1.90 -6.28
C GLU A 154 0.66 -2.21 -7.28
N PRO A 155 0.48 -3.49 -7.67
CA PRO A 155 -0.55 -3.92 -8.62
C PRO A 155 -1.96 -3.39 -8.35
N ASP A 156 -2.32 -3.17 -7.09
CA ASP A 156 -3.63 -2.70 -6.67
C ASP A 156 -3.72 -1.15 -6.60
N GLY A 157 -2.62 -0.44 -6.89
CA GLY A 157 -2.52 1.02 -6.88
C GLY A 157 -2.02 1.60 -5.55
N LEU A 158 -1.58 0.78 -4.60
CA LEU A 158 -0.97 1.28 -3.35
C LEU A 158 0.44 1.81 -3.63
N VAL A 159 0.81 2.95 -3.04
CA VAL A 159 2.17 3.49 -3.14
C VAL A 159 3.03 2.88 -2.04
N SER A 160 4.03 2.08 -2.42
CA SER A 160 5.02 1.53 -1.48
C SER A 160 6.26 2.41 -1.35
N TYR A 161 6.50 3.31 -2.30
CA TYR A 161 7.59 4.29 -2.24
C TYR A 161 7.24 5.56 -3.02
N ALA A 162 7.61 6.72 -2.46
CA ALA A 162 7.47 8.02 -3.11
C ALA A 162 8.72 8.88 -2.90
N HIS A 163 9.32 9.37 -3.99
CA HIS A 163 10.46 10.28 -3.99
C HIS A 163 10.18 11.50 -4.84
N TYR A 164 10.16 12.66 -4.19
CA TYR A 164 10.01 13.97 -4.83
C TYR A 164 11.38 14.63 -4.93
N ALA A 165 11.96 14.62 -6.13
CA ALA A 165 13.33 15.06 -6.31
C ALA A 165 13.47 16.57 -6.07
N ARG A 166 14.60 16.96 -5.50
CA ARG A 166 14.98 18.36 -5.27
C ARG A 166 15.74 18.97 -6.45
N SER A 167 16.18 18.13 -7.39
CA SER A 167 16.87 18.54 -8.62
C SER A 167 16.85 17.41 -9.66
N VAL A 168 17.29 17.67 -10.88
CA VAL A 168 17.43 16.64 -11.91
C VAL A 168 18.51 15.59 -11.63
N ALA A 169 19.44 15.88 -10.71
CA ALA A 169 20.53 15.00 -10.30
C ALA A 169 20.17 14.16 -9.05
N ASP A 170 19.04 14.46 -8.41
CA ASP A 170 18.52 13.79 -7.22
C ASP A 170 17.64 12.57 -7.56
N MET A 171 17.44 12.28 -8.84
CA MET A 171 16.74 11.07 -9.26
C MET A 171 17.66 9.85 -9.19
N PRO A 172 17.22 8.73 -8.59
CA PRO A 172 17.99 7.50 -8.57
C PRO A 172 18.14 6.94 -9.99
N MET A 173 19.37 6.55 -10.33
CA MET A 173 19.68 5.85 -11.59
C MET A 173 19.26 4.37 -11.49
N ALA A 174 19.45 3.59 -12.55
CA ALA A 174 18.91 2.22 -12.64
C ALA A 174 19.33 1.30 -11.46
N GLU A 175 20.62 1.25 -11.11
CA GLU A 175 21.11 0.38 -10.03
C GLU A 175 20.56 0.79 -8.65
N GLU A 176 20.49 2.10 -8.38
CA GLU A 176 19.90 2.62 -7.15
C GLU A 176 18.39 2.36 -7.11
N THR A 177 17.72 2.47 -8.24
CA THR A 177 16.29 2.15 -8.36
C THR A 177 16.03 0.67 -8.08
N LEU A 178 16.86 -0.24 -8.59
CA LEU A 178 16.74 -1.68 -8.32
C LEU A 178 16.98 -1.99 -6.85
N ARG A 179 17.96 -1.34 -6.20
CA ARG A 179 18.15 -1.46 -4.75
C ARG A 179 16.94 -0.98 -3.97
N ILE A 180 16.41 0.20 -4.29
CA ILE A 180 15.19 0.73 -3.66
C ILE A 180 14.03 -0.27 -3.86
N LEU A 181 13.89 -0.84 -5.05
CA LEU A 181 12.85 -1.83 -5.34
C LEU A 181 13.01 -3.11 -4.51
N ASP A 182 14.25 -3.57 -4.30
CA ASP A 182 14.57 -4.76 -3.48
C ASP A 182 14.37 -4.51 -1.97
N GLU A 183 14.63 -3.28 -1.51
CA GLU A 183 14.52 -2.89 -0.10
C GLU A 183 13.10 -2.44 0.28
N THR A 184 12.33 -1.95 -0.68
CA THR A 184 10.93 -1.55 -0.46
C THR A 184 10.09 -2.82 -0.32
N GLU A 185 9.44 -2.97 0.83
CA GLU A 185 8.54 -4.08 1.09
C GLU A 185 7.48 -4.20 -0.01
N ASP A 186 7.28 -5.42 -0.50
CA ASP A 186 6.23 -5.72 -1.47
C ASP A 186 4.88 -5.82 -0.74
N LEU A 187 4.14 -4.71 -0.75
CA LEU A 187 2.83 -4.60 -0.10
C LEU A 187 1.71 -5.33 -0.84
N SER A 188 2.01 -5.90 -2.02
CA SER A 188 1.03 -6.61 -2.83
C SER A 188 0.86 -8.07 -2.41
N CYS A 189 1.82 -8.61 -1.65
CA CYS A 189 1.78 -9.99 -1.20
C CYS A 189 1.00 -10.12 0.11
N ARG A 190 -0.12 -10.85 0.06
CA ARG A 190 -0.75 -11.38 1.27
C ARG A 190 0.25 -12.26 2.02
N MET A 191 0.32 -12.07 3.33
CA MET A 191 1.09 -12.91 4.24
C MET A 191 0.62 -14.36 4.14
N LYS A 192 1.56 -15.31 4.06
CA LYS A 192 1.29 -16.75 4.08
C LYS A 192 2.04 -17.41 5.23
N GLU A 193 1.73 -18.68 5.49
CA GLU A 193 2.43 -19.45 6.52
C GLU A 193 3.96 -19.47 6.27
N GLY A 194 4.71 -19.20 7.33
CA GLY A 194 6.17 -19.08 7.32
C GLY A 194 6.71 -17.67 7.11
N ASP A 195 5.90 -16.73 6.62
CA ASP A 195 6.31 -15.33 6.52
C ASP A 195 6.41 -14.71 7.93
N ARG A 196 7.31 -13.73 8.11
CA ARG A 196 7.40 -12.97 9.36
C ARG A 196 6.59 -11.69 9.23
N ILE A 197 5.64 -11.48 10.14
CA ILE A 197 4.82 -10.27 10.16
C ILE A 197 5.69 -9.02 10.41
N PRO A 198 5.44 -7.91 9.68
CA PRO A 198 6.09 -6.65 9.97
C PRO A 198 5.88 -6.23 11.43
N ASP A 199 6.80 -5.45 11.96
CA ASP A 199 6.61 -4.82 13.25
C ASP A 199 5.86 -3.48 13.08
N PHE A 200 5.08 -3.11 14.08
CA PHE A 200 4.21 -1.93 14.02
C PHE A 200 4.32 -1.11 15.30
N ILE A 201 4.33 0.21 15.15
CA ILE A 201 4.03 1.13 16.26
C ILE A 201 2.50 1.20 16.37
N VAL A 202 1.95 0.89 17.54
CA VAL A 202 0.51 0.74 17.72
C VAL A 202 0.00 1.44 18.98
N ASP A 203 -1.17 2.06 18.84
CA ASP A 203 -1.97 2.51 19.97
C ASP A 203 -3.07 1.50 20.25
N THR A 204 -3.37 1.28 21.53
CA THR A 204 -4.45 0.39 21.98
C THR A 204 -5.38 1.14 22.92
N GLN A 205 -6.45 0.48 23.37
CA GLN A 205 -7.28 1.03 24.44
C GLN A 205 -6.52 1.18 25.78
N ASN A 206 -5.40 0.48 25.98
CA ASN A 206 -4.65 0.50 27.23
C ASN A 206 -3.35 1.35 27.17
N GLY A 207 -2.90 1.76 25.99
CA GLY A 207 -1.70 2.58 25.84
C GLY A 207 -1.00 2.44 24.50
N HIS A 208 0.17 3.07 24.42
CA HIS A 208 1.06 3.11 23.25
C HIS A 208 2.14 2.04 23.34
N TYR A 209 2.44 1.40 22.20
CA TYR A 209 3.48 0.38 22.05
C TYR A 209 4.34 0.73 20.83
N GLU A 210 5.65 0.84 21.03
CA GLU A 210 6.63 1.11 19.95
C GLU A 210 6.85 -0.12 19.05
N HIS A 211 6.63 -1.33 19.59
CA HIS A 211 6.85 -2.59 18.89
C HIS A 211 5.66 -3.54 19.12
N PHE A 212 4.92 -3.87 18.07
CA PHE A 212 3.87 -4.89 18.08
C PHE A 212 4.45 -6.27 18.46
N HIS A 213 5.69 -6.57 18.08
CA HIS A 213 6.34 -7.83 18.45
C HIS A 213 6.43 -8.04 19.98
N ASP A 214 6.47 -6.97 20.78
CA ASP A 214 6.43 -7.06 22.25
C ASP A 214 5.08 -7.58 22.78
N MET A 215 4.02 -7.50 21.98
CA MET A 215 2.70 -8.02 22.32
C MET A 215 2.60 -9.54 22.12
N LEU A 216 3.55 -10.16 21.41
CA LEU A 216 3.52 -11.57 21.05
C LEU A 216 3.95 -12.46 22.22
N LYS A 217 3.18 -13.52 22.49
CA LYS A 217 3.53 -14.50 23.52
C LYS A 217 2.88 -15.85 23.26
N GLY A 218 3.69 -16.90 23.17
CA GLY A 218 3.19 -18.22 22.80
C GLY A 218 2.58 -18.16 21.40
N LYS A 219 1.35 -18.65 21.24
CA LYS A 219 0.58 -18.41 20.01
C LYS A 219 -0.21 -17.13 20.15
N THR A 220 -0.06 -16.17 19.25
CA THR A 220 -0.86 -14.94 19.25
C THR A 220 -1.87 -14.98 18.11
N VAL A 221 -3.16 -14.97 18.44
CA VAL A 221 -4.24 -14.78 17.48
C VAL A 221 -4.40 -13.28 17.22
N LEU A 222 -3.97 -12.81 16.05
CA LEU A 222 -4.21 -11.46 15.57
C LEU A 222 -5.50 -11.43 14.75
N TRP A 223 -6.56 -10.89 15.34
CA TRP A 223 -7.89 -10.84 14.74
C TRP A 223 -8.16 -9.44 14.19
N VAL A 224 -8.05 -9.27 12.88
CA VAL A 224 -8.25 -7.98 12.21
C VAL A 224 -9.72 -7.85 11.81
N LEU A 225 -10.44 -6.93 12.46
CA LEU A 225 -11.86 -6.67 12.27
C LEU A 225 -12.09 -5.32 11.60
N ARG A 226 -13.34 -4.88 11.41
CA ARG A 226 -13.65 -3.60 10.76
C ARG A 226 -13.47 -2.42 11.71
N TYR A 227 -14.48 -2.12 12.53
CA TYR A 227 -14.47 -1.02 13.51
C TYR A 227 -15.38 -1.38 14.71
N ILE A 228 -15.26 -0.66 15.81
CA ILE A 228 -15.95 -0.97 17.07
C ILE A 228 -17.46 -0.70 16.99
N GLY A 229 -17.89 0.31 16.22
CA GLY A 229 -19.31 0.57 15.97
C GLY A 229 -20.04 -0.49 15.12
N CYS A 230 -19.30 -1.38 14.43
CA CYS A 230 -19.87 -2.48 13.64
C CYS A 230 -20.47 -3.54 14.58
N THR A 231 -21.80 -3.66 14.61
CA THR A 231 -22.52 -4.52 15.57
C THR A 231 -22.06 -5.98 15.58
N VAL A 232 -21.80 -6.57 14.40
CA VAL A 232 -21.36 -7.97 14.30
C VAL A 232 -19.88 -8.14 14.63
N CYS A 233 -19.06 -7.13 14.35
CA CYS A 233 -17.63 -7.11 14.70
C CYS A 233 -17.45 -6.95 16.22
N ARG A 234 -18.26 -6.08 16.84
CA ARG A 234 -18.30 -5.91 18.29
C ARG A 234 -18.78 -7.16 19.02
N TYR A 235 -19.70 -7.89 18.39
CA TYR A 235 -20.14 -9.19 18.89
C TYR A 235 -19.02 -10.24 18.87
N ASP A 236 -18.12 -10.22 17.88
CA ASP A 236 -16.93 -11.07 17.92
C ASP A 236 -16.04 -10.75 19.11
N VAL A 237 -15.76 -9.46 19.37
CA VAL A 237 -15.01 -9.02 20.57
C VAL A 237 -15.66 -9.56 21.86
N HIS A 238 -16.99 -9.49 21.95
CA HIS A 238 -17.74 -10.05 23.09
C HIS A 238 -17.60 -11.56 23.22
N MET A 239 -17.67 -12.30 22.11
CA MET A 239 -17.52 -13.76 22.13
C MET A 239 -16.09 -14.18 22.50
N ILE A 240 -15.08 -13.48 21.98
CA ILE A 240 -13.68 -13.67 22.35
C ILE A 240 -13.49 -13.40 23.85
N GLN A 241 -14.03 -12.30 24.37
CA GLN A 241 -13.93 -11.96 25.80
C GLN A 241 -14.55 -13.04 26.68
N LYS A 242 -15.78 -13.48 26.37
CA LYS A 242 -16.48 -14.52 27.15
C LYS A 242 -15.73 -15.84 27.21
N ARG A 243 -14.94 -16.13 26.18
CA ARG A 243 -14.25 -17.43 25.99
C ARG A 243 -12.73 -17.30 26.09
N TYR A 244 -12.22 -16.18 26.59
CA TYR A 244 -10.78 -15.90 26.58
C TYR A 244 -9.96 -16.96 27.35
N GLU A 245 -10.50 -17.50 28.44
CA GLU A 245 -9.85 -18.55 29.23
C GLU A 245 -9.55 -19.82 28.41
N GLU A 246 -10.33 -20.11 27.36
CA GLU A 246 -10.07 -21.25 26.48
C GLU A 246 -8.85 -21.03 25.59
N PHE A 247 -8.56 -19.78 25.21
CA PHE A 247 -7.32 -19.40 24.52
C PHE A 247 -6.13 -19.49 25.49
N ALA A 248 -6.28 -18.93 26.69
CA ALA A 248 -5.24 -18.96 27.71
C ALA A 248 -4.84 -20.39 28.10
N ALA A 249 -5.81 -21.31 28.21
CA ALA A 249 -5.57 -22.73 28.47
C ALA A 249 -4.72 -23.42 27.39
N ARG A 250 -4.67 -22.88 26.17
CA ARG A 250 -3.85 -23.35 25.05
C ARG A 250 -2.53 -22.58 24.90
N ASN A 251 -2.16 -21.79 25.92
CA ASN A 251 -1.03 -20.86 25.88
C ASN A 251 -1.10 -19.92 24.66
N ALA A 252 -2.32 -19.48 24.35
CA ALA A 252 -2.59 -18.54 23.28
C ALA A 252 -3.10 -17.19 23.83
N LYS A 253 -2.64 -16.11 23.21
CA LYS A 253 -3.10 -14.74 23.45
C LYS A 253 -3.95 -14.28 22.27
N VAL A 254 -4.90 -13.39 22.51
CA VAL A 254 -5.63 -12.71 21.44
C VAL A 254 -5.20 -11.24 21.41
N VAL A 255 -5.07 -10.68 20.21
CA VAL A 255 -4.96 -9.24 19.94
C VAL A 255 -5.92 -8.93 18.82
N VAL A 256 -6.74 -7.90 18.97
CA VAL A 256 -7.71 -7.48 17.95
C VAL A 256 -7.19 -6.20 17.29
N VAL A 257 -7.40 -6.05 15.98
CA VAL A 257 -7.13 -4.79 15.26
C VAL A 257 -8.44 -4.24 14.72
N MET A 258 -8.65 -2.93 14.87
CA MET A 258 -9.81 -2.22 14.34
C MET A 258 -9.40 -0.88 13.76
N GLN A 259 -10.09 -0.42 12.71
CA GLN A 259 -9.88 0.91 12.12
C GLN A 259 -10.51 2.05 12.95
N SER A 260 -10.91 1.76 14.18
CA SER A 260 -11.40 2.75 15.13
C SER A 260 -10.23 3.52 15.75
N ASP A 261 -10.45 4.80 16.06
CA ASP A 261 -9.49 5.52 16.89
C ASP A 261 -9.63 5.14 18.38
N THR A 262 -8.64 5.51 19.18
CA THR A 262 -8.61 5.19 20.62
C THR A 262 -9.78 5.82 21.39
N ALA A 263 -10.31 6.97 20.96
CA ALA A 263 -11.42 7.64 21.62
C ALA A 263 -12.74 6.85 21.43
N HIS A 264 -13.00 6.36 20.22
CA HIS A 264 -14.15 5.52 19.91
C HIS A 264 -14.09 4.18 20.66
N LEU A 265 -12.91 3.53 20.68
CA LEU A 265 -12.70 2.31 21.46
C LEU A 265 -13.00 2.53 22.95
N LEU A 266 -12.43 3.57 23.56
CA LEU A 266 -12.63 3.87 24.97
C LEU A 266 -14.08 4.25 25.30
N ASN A 267 -14.77 4.94 24.40
CA ASN A 267 -16.17 5.31 24.61
C ASN A 267 -17.09 4.07 24.64
N ASP A 268 -16.93 3.14 23.70
CA ASP A 268 -17.70 1.89 23.66
C ASP A 268 -17.43 1.00 24.89
N LEU A 269 -16.16 0.84 25.26
CA LEU A 269 -15.77 -0.01 26.39
C LEU A 269 -16.23 0.55 27.75
N LYS A 270 -16.25 1.89 27.91
CA LYS A 270 -16.81 2.54 29.10
C LYS A 270 -18.32 2.35 29.22
N GLN A 271 -19.05 2.37 28.11
CA GLN A 271 -20.51 2.19 28.13
C GLN A 271 -20.93 0.76 28.52
N SER A 272 -20.02 -0.21 28.40
CA SER A 272 -20.31 -1.62 28.61
C SER A 272 -19.76 -2.18 29.93
N ASP A 273 -19.18 -1.35 30.83
CA ASP A 273 -18.47 -1.77 32.06
C ASP A 273 -17.50 -2.95 31.83
N THR A 274 -16.96 -3.05 30.61
CA THR A 274 -16.30 -4.25 30.09
C THR A 274 -14.79 -4.11 30.24
N VAL A 275 -14.19 -4.98 31.04
CA VAL A 275 -12.74 -5.16 31.07
C VAL A 275 -12.37 -6.29 30.11
N LEU A 276 -11.64 -5.95 29.06
CA LEU A 276 -11.14 -6.94 28.11
C LEU A 276 -9.82 -7.54 28.62
N PRO A 277 -9.65 -8.88 28.58
CA PRO A 277 -8.41 -9.55 28.96
C PRO A 277 -7.34 -9.53 27.84
N PHE A 278 -7.60 -8.77 26.76
CA PHE A 278 -6.74 -8.63 25.58
C PHE A 278 -6.74 -7.18 25.07
N GLU A 279 -5.81 -6.90 24.16
CA GLU A 279 -5.64 -5.59 23.52
C GLU A 279 -6.46 -5.47 22.22
N ILE A 280 -7.02 -4.30 21.99
CA ILE A 280 -7.59 -3.83 20.72
C ILE A 280 -6.69 -2.70 20.21
N ILE A 281 -5.97 -2.95 19.13
CA ILE A 281 -5.17 -1.98 18.40
C ILE A 281 -6.11 -1.05 17.62
N ALA A 282 -5.93 0.26 17.81
CA ALA A 282 -6.54 1.33 17.04
C ALA A 282 -5.69 1.61 15.80
N ASP A 283 -6.23 1.39 14.62
CA ASP A 283 -5.58 1.65 13.34
C ASP A 283 -6.46 2.51 12.42
N PRO A 284 -6.78 3.77 12.82
CA PRO A 284 -7.68 4.64 12.06
C PRO A 284 -7.18 4.99 10.66
N GLY A 285 -5.86 4.91 10.43
CA GLY A 285 -5.25 5.07 9.11
C GLY A 285 -5.29 3.81 8.25
N GLN A 286 -5.77 2.68 8.77
CA GLN A 286 -5.72 1.36 8.13
C GLN A 286 -4.31 0.95 7.68
N ASN A 287 -3.27 1.35 8.41
CA ASN A 287 -1.88 1.08 8.05
C ASN A 287 -1.56 -0.42 8.15
N ILE A 288 -2.06 -1.09 9.19
CA ILE A 288 -1.88 -2.53 9.38
C ILE A 288 -2.63 -3.28 8.29
N TYR A 289 -3.86 -2.88 7.96
CA TYR A 289 -4.64 -3.49 6.87
C TYR A 289 -3.90 -3.42 5.55
N ARG A 290 -3.40 -2.23 5.19
CA ARG A 290 -2.65 -2.01 3.95
C ARG A 290 -1.34 -2.79 3.94
N ARG A 291 -0.58 -2.78 5.03
CA ARG A 291 0.70 -3.51 5.13
C ARG A 291 0.53 -5.02 5.01
N LEU A 292 -0.55 -5.55 5.60
CA LEU A 292 -0.82 -6.99 5.58
C LEU A 292 -1.60 -7.46 4.34
N GLY A 293 -1.88 -6.58 3.36
CA GLY A 293 -2.64 -6.92 2.16
C GLY A 293 -4.11 -7.27 2.42
N ILE A 294 -4.70 -6.73 3.49
CA ILE A 294 -6.10 -6.94 3.88
C ILE A 294 -6.96 -5.90 3.14
N ASN A 295 -7.44 -6.29 1.97
CA ASN A 295 -8.16 -5.39 1.07
C ASN A 295 -9.63 -5.20 1.46
N ALA A 296 -10.20 -4.06 1.06
CA ALA A 296 -11.64 -3.86 1.10
C ALA A 296 -12.33 -4.60 -0.06
N ALA A 297 -13.61 -4.92 0.13
CA ALA A 297 -14.48 -5.37 -0.95
C ALA A 297 -14.69 -4.23 -1.97
N GLY A 298 -14.85 -4.58 -3.25
CA GLY A 298 -15.13 -3.62 -4.31
C GLY A 298 -16.55 -3.04 -4.25
N SER A 299 -17.48 -3.72 -3.57
CA SER A 299 -18.84 -3.26 -3.36
C SER A 299 -19.47 -3.81 -2.08
N LYS A 300 -20.67 -3.32 -1.73
CA LYS A 300 -21.45 -3.86 -0.61
C LYS A 300 -21.93 -5.29 -0.88
N GLU A 301 -22.24 -5.61 -2.13
CA GLU A 301 -22.63 -6.95 -2.56
C GLU A 301 -21.48 -7.94 -2.38
N GLU A 302 -20.26 -7.56 -2.75
CA GLU A 302 -19.06 -8.37 -2.50
C GLU A 302 -18.80 -8.52 -0.99
N LEU A 303 -18.91 -7.44 -0.21
CA LEU A 303 -18.74 -7.48 1.25
C LEU A 303 -19.70 -8.47 1.92
N LEU A 304 -20.95 -8.55 1.45
CA LEU A 304 -21.95 -9.48 1.96
C LEU A 304 -21.71 -10.91 1.44
N GLY A 305 -21.30 -11.02 0.18
CA GLY A 305 -21.05 -12.28 -0.51
C GLY A 305 -22.21 -13.27 -0.33
N THR A 306 -21.87 -14.52 -0.05
CA THR A 306 -22.83 -15.60 0.25
C THR A 306 -23.31 -15.61 1.71
N GLY A 307 -22.84 -14.67 2.53
CA GLY A 307 -23.01 -14.66 3.99
C GLY A 307 -24.28 -13.97 4.52
N ALA A 308 -25.23 -13.61 3.67
CA ALA A 308 -26.36 -12.75 4.07
C ALA A 308 -27.23 -13.35 5.20
N GLU A 309 -27.45 -14.66 5.19
CA GLU A 309 -28.26 -15.34 6.22
C GLU A 309 -27.49 -15.46 7.54
N GLN A 310 -26.20 -15.82 7.48
CA GLN A 310 -25.30 -15.84 8.65
C GLN A 310 -25.19 -14.44 9.27
N LEU A 311 -25.12 -13.40 8.44
CA LEU A 311 -25.08 -12.02 8.92
C LEU A 311 -26.36 -11.65 9.67
N LYS A 312 -27.53 -12.06 9.17
CA LYS A 312 -28.81 -11.84 9.83
C LYS A 312 -28.86 -12.56 11.18
N GLN A 313 -28.39 -13.81 11.24
CA GLN A 313 -28.32 -14.61 12.47
C GLN A 313 -27.38 -13.98 13.50
N LYS A 314 -26.15 -13.63 13.08
CA LYS A 314 -25.16 -12.95 13.92
C LYS A 314 -25.64 -11.59 14.39
N GLY A 315 -26.32 -10.83 13.53
CA GLY A 315 -26.93 -9.55 13.88
C GLY A 315 -28.06 -9.70 14.90
N ALA A 316 -28.88 -10.76 14.81
CA ALA A 316 -29.89 -11.07 15.82
C ALA A 316 -29.26 -11.46 17.16
N ALA A 317 -28.20 -12.27 17.15
CA ALA A 317 -27.46 -12.66 18.35
C ALA A 317 -26.79 -11.44 19.01
N ALA A 318 -26.19 -10.54 18.22
CA ALA A 318 -25.58 -9.32 18.70
C ALA A 318 -26.59 -8.38 19.37
N ARG A 319 -27.76 -8.18 18.75
CA ARG A 319 -28.87 -7.41 19.34
C ARG A 319 -29.41 -8.07 20.61
N GLY A 320 -29.53 -9.40 20.62
CA GLY A 320 -29.91 -10.16 21.80
C GLY A 320 -28.92 -10.03 22.95
N ALA A 321 -27.65 -9.77 22.65
CA ALA A 321 -26.60 -9.47 23.62
C ALA A 321 -26.53 -7.96 24.00
N GLY A 322 -27.42 -7.12 23.47
CA GLY A 322 -27.50 -5.69 23.79
C GLY A 322 -26.68 -4.77 22.88
N PHE A 323 -26.03 -5.30 21.84
CA PHE A 323 -25.25 -4.47 20.91
C PHE A 323 -26.15 -3.83 19.84
N ALA A 324 -25.92 -2.53 19.61
CA ALA A 324 -26.53 -1.76 18.53
C ALA A 324 -25.45 -1.27 17.57
N HIS A 325 -25.87 -0.75 16.41
CA HIS A 325 -24.91 -0.12 15.49
C HIS A 325 -24.51 1.24 16.05
N GLY A 326 -23.21 1.47 16.20
CA GLY A 326 -22.64 2.75 16.62
C GLY A 326 -22.37 3.68 15.44
N ASP A 327 -21.37 4.54 15.60
CA ASP A 327 -20.91 5.40 14.50
C ASP A 327 -20.24 4.57 13.39
N TYR A 328 -20.27 5.10 12.17
CA TYR A 328 -19.52 4.54 11.05
C TYR A 328 -18.10 5.13 11.08
N GLU A 329 -17.09 4.26 11.03
CA GLU A 329 -15.68 4.63 11.15
C GLU A 329 -14.88 4.00 10.02
N GLY A 330 -13.85 4.71 9.53
CA GLY A 330 -12.94 4.22 8.49
C GLY A 330 -13.62 3.76 7.20
N ASN A 331 -13.08 2.71 6.58
CA ASN A 331 -13.63 2.13 5.36
C ASN A 331 -14.73 1.11 5.67
N GLU A 332 -15.98 1.42 5.32
CA GLU A 332 -17.10 0.51 5.51
C GLU A 332 -16.98 -0.80 4.72
N LEU A 333 -16.24 -0.83 3.61
CA LEU A 333 -16.08 -2.03 2.79
C LEU A 333 -14.90 -2.90 3.21
N GLN A 334 -14.18 -2.54 4.27
CA GLN A 334 -13.02 -3.28 4.73
C GLN A 334 -13.35 -4.75 5.05
N LEU A 335 -12.62 -5.70 4.47
CA LEU A 335 -12.74 -7.12 4.83
C LEU A 335 -11.87 -7.42 6.06
N PRO A 336 -12.28 -8.37 6.92
CA PRO A 336 -11.49 -8.84 8.04
C PRO A 336 -10.44 -9.89 7.64
N ALA A 337 -9.49 -10.16 8.53
CA ALA A 337 -8.52 -11.25 8.39
C ALA A 337 -8.14 -11.83 9.76
N LEU A 338 -7.61 -13.04 9.77
CA LEU A 338 -7.11 -13.74 10.95
C LEU A 338 -5.68 -14.18 10.71
N PHE A 339 -4.79 -13.91 11.65
CA PHE A 339 -3.46 -14.51 11.69
C PHE A 339 -3.25 -15.21 13.02
N ILE A 340 -2.57 -16.35 13.00
CA ILE A 340 -2.02 -16.97 14.20
C ILE A 340 -0.51 -16.91 14.08
N LEU A 341 0.14 -16.27 15.04
CA LEU A 341 1.57 -15.97 15.04
C LEU A 341 2.27 -16.76 16.15
N ASP A 342 3.56 -17.06 15.97
CA ASP A 342 4.44 -17.49 17.07
C ASP A 342 5.01 -16.28 17.85
N ASP A 343 5.97 -16.54 18.75
CA ASP A 343 6.62 -15.52 19.57
C ASP A 343 7.66 -14.68 18.80
N GLN A 344 8.06 -15.08 17.60
CA GLN A 344 8.95 -14.33 16.70
C GLN A 344 8.17 -13.53 15.64
N GLY A 345 6.84 -13.65 15.62
CA GLY A 345 5.99 -13.03 14.61
C GLY A 345 5.91 -13.83 13.31
N THR A 346 6.33 -15.10 13.30
CA THR A 346 6.13 -15.99 12.15
C THR A 346 4.65 -16.35 12.03
N VAL A 347 4.09 -16.24 10.84
CA VAL A 347 2.72 -16.63 10.53
C VAL A 347 2.62 -18.15 10.53
N LEU A 348 1.87 -18.69 11.49
CA LEU A 348 1.53 -20.11 11.59
C LEU A 348 0.25 -20.45 10.80
N TYR A 349 -0.64 -19.47 10.66
CA TYR A 349 -1.89 -19.56 9.92
C TYR A 349 -2.32 -18.16 9.47
N SER A 350 -2.84 -18.05 8.25
CA SER A 350 -3.44 -16.82 7.72
C SER A 350 -4.78 -17.11 7.06
N HIS A 351 -5.79 -16.27 7.33
CA HIS A 351 -7.08 -16.29 6.66
C HIS A 351 -7.50 -14.89 6.27
N TYR A 352 -7.72 -14.67 4.97
CA TYR A 352 -8.22 -13.41 4.43
C TYR A 352 -9.67 -13.63 4.01
N ALA A 353 -10.60 -12.97 4.69
CA ALA A 353 -12.01 -13.22 4.43
C ALA A 353 -12.42 -12.80 3.02
N GLU A 354 -13.15 -13.67 2.32
CA GLU A 354 -13.76 -13.34 1.02
C GLU A 354 -14.99 -12.43 1.19
N HIS A 355 -15.69 -12.56 2.32
CA HIS A 355 -16.84 -11.74 2.69
C HIS A 355 -16.96 -11.61 4.21
N LEU A 356 -17.82 -10.71 4.70
CA LEU A 356 -17.92 -10.37 6.12
C LEU A 356 -18.17 -11.58 7.07
N MET A 357 -18.88 -12.61 6.61
CA MET A 357 -19.19 -13.83 7.38
C MET A 357 -18.25 -15.01 7.12
N ASP A 358 -17.11 -14.80 6.46
CA ASP A 358 -16.14 -15.85 6.13
C ASP A 358 -15.06 -16.01 7.23
N MET A 359 -15.16 -15.25 8.32
CA MET A 359 -14.23 -15.38 9.43
C MET A 359 -14.53 -16.64 10.26
N PRO A 360 -13.51 -17.41 10.66
CA PRO A 360 -13.66 -18.46 11.66
C PRO A 360 -14.29 -17.90 12.94
N ASP A 361 -15.22 -18.63 13.54
CA ASP A 361 -15.71 -18.31 14.88
C ASP A 361 -14.72 -18.76 15.96
N VAL A 362 -15.05 -18.51 17.22
CA VAL A 362 -14.18 -18.88 18.36
C VAL A 362 -13.89 -20.38 18.39
N ASP A 363 -14.87 -21.23 18.08
CA ASP A 363 -14.66 -22.69 18.05
C ASP A 363 -13.68 -23.10 16.95
N GLY A 364 -13.84 -22.52 15.76
CA GLY A 364 -12.92 -22.71 14.64
C GLY A 364 -11.47 -22.33 14.98
N VAL A 365 -11.27 -21.16 15.62
CA VAL A 365 -9.93 -20.71 16.02
C VAL A 365 -9.34 -21.61 17.11
N LEU A 366 -10.13 -22.02 18.10
CA LEU A 366 -9.66 -22.93 19.15
C LEU A 366 -9.23 -24.29 18.59
N ALA A 367 -9.97 -24.82 17.61
CA ALA A 367 -9.59 -26.06 16.92
C ALA A 367 -8.29 -25.90 16.11
N LEU A 368 -8.10 -24.76 15.43
CA LEU A 368 -6.84 -24.46 14.74
C LEU A 368 -5.65 -24.45 15.71
N LEU A 369 -5.79 -23.80 16.86
CA LEU A 369 -4.72 -23.71 17.87
C LEU A 369 -4.24 -25.07 18.38
N GLU A 370 -5.09 -26.09 18.39
CA GLU A 370 -4.74 -27.47 18.79
C GLU A 370 -3.93 -28.22 17.72
N THR A 371 -4.15 -27.90 16.44
CA THR A 371 -3.51 -28.60 15.31
C THR A 371 -2.21 -27.94 14.86
N LEU A 372 -2.07 -26.63 15.09
CA LEU A 372 -0.90 -25.86 14.69
C LEU A 372 0.34 -26.25 15.51
N LYS A 373 1.38 -26.69 14.80
CA LYS A 373 2.71 -26.95 15.33
C LYS A 373 3.60 -25.71 15.17
N PRO A 374 4.61 -25.52 16.03
CA PRO A 374 5.63 -24.50 15.77
C PRO A 374 6.30 -24.76 14.41
N VAL A 375 6.54 -23.70 13.64
CA VAL A 375 7.34 -23.77 12.42
C VAL A 375 8.78 -24.03 12.84
N SER A 376 9.35 -25.13 12.36
CA SER A 376 10.68 -25.64 12.73
C SER A 376 11.82 -24.88 12.07
#